data_AF-A0A9D9Q3L6-F1
#
_entry.id   AF-A0A9D9Q3L6-F1
#
_cell.length_a   1.000
_cell.length_b   1.000
_cell.length_c   1.000
_cell.angle_alpha   90.00
_cell.angle_beta   90.00
_cell.angle_gamma   90.00
#
_symmetry.space_group_name_H-M   'P 1'
#
loop_
_entity.id
_entity.type
_entity.pdbx_description
1 polymer ?
#
loop_
_entity_poly.entity_id
_entity_poly.type
_entity_poly.pdbx_seq_one_letter_code
_entity_poly.pdbx_strand_id
1 'polypeptide(L)' 'MNNYEDLAYRISQRIKALRKEQGLTVQELAYRCDIERSNLSRIEAGRSNLTLKTMCIICNALKIKLKDLIDVS' A
#
# COMPACT_ATOMS: atom_id res chain seq x y z
N MET A 1 -9.32 18.86 -0.54
CA MET A 1 -9.03 17.46 -0.14
C MET A 1 -9.09 17.43 1.37
N ASN A 2 -9.94 16.58 1.97
CA ASN A 2 -9.91 16.42 3.43
C ASN A 2 -8.54 15.86 3.84
N ASN A 3 -8.00 16.26 5.00
CA ASN A 3 -6.69 15.77 5.49
C ASN A 3 -6.57 14.23 5.47
N TYR A 4 -7.68 13.52 5.67
CA TYR A 4 -7.72 12.05 5.64
C TYR A 4 -7.57 11.45 4.24
N GLU A 5 -8.10 12.11 3.21
CA GLU A 5 -7.96 11.66 1.82
C GLU A 5 -6.52 11.86 1.32
N ASP A 6 -5.88 12.94 1.74
CA ASP A 6 -4.46 13.19 1.47
C ASP A 6 -3.57 12.13 2.13
N LEU A 7 -3.82 11.80 3.40
CA LEU A 7 -3.07 10.77 4.11
C LEU A 7 -3.20 9.39 3.44
N ALA A 8 -4.42 8.99 3.07
CA ALA A 8 -4.65 7.72 2.36
C ALA A 8 -3.93 7.68 1.00
N TYR A 9 -3.91 8.80 0.28
CA TYR A 9 -3.18 8.93 -0.97
C TYR A 9 -1.66 8.83 -0.77
N ARG A 10 -1.09 9.50 0.24
CA ARG A 10 0.34 9.42 0.57
C ARG A 10 0.77 8.01 0.92
N ILE A 11 0.00 7.31 1.75
CA ILE A 11 0.21 5.89 2.10
C ILE A 11 0.21 5.03 0.84
N SER A 12 -0.77 5.24 -0.05
CA SER A 12 -0.90 4.52 -1.32
C SER A 12 0.33 4.70 -2.22
N GLN A 13 0.84 5.93 -2.34
CA GLN A 13 2.08 6.21 -3.07
C GLN A 13 3.30 5.58 -2.39
N ARG A 14 3.33 5.54 -1.06
CA ARG A 14 4.43 4.92 -0.30
C ARG A 14 4.50 3.42 -0.54
N ILE A 15 3.36 2.72 -0.52
CA ILE A 15 3.26 1.29 -0.88
C ILE A 15 3.85 1.05 -2.28
N LYS A 16 3.46 1.87 -3.25
CA LYS A 16 3.95 1.78 -4.63
C LYS A 16 5.46 1.98 -4.73
N ALA A 17 6.01 2.95 -3.98
CA ALA A 17 7.44 3.21 -3.94
C ALA A 17 8.21 2.01 -3.35
N LEU A 18 7.79 1.53 -2.18
CA LEU A 18 8.41 0.38 -1.50
C LEU A 18 8.34 -0.90 -2.34
N ARG A 19 7.21 -1.13 -3.02
CA ARG A 19 7.08 -2.23 -3.97
C ARG A 19 8.15 -2.16 -5.07
N LYS A 20 8.33 -0.97 -5.66
CA LYS A 20 9.33 -0.74 -6.72
C LYS A 20 10.76 -0.86 -6.20
N GLU A 21 11.05 -0.37 -4.99
CA GLU A 21 12.36 -0.51 -4.34
C GLU A 21 12.73 -1.99 -4.14
N GLN A 22 11.75 -2.86 -3.90
CA GLN A 22 11.96 -4.32 -3.82
C GLN A 22 11.92 -5.03 -5.18
N GLY A 23 11.79 -4.30 -6.29
CA GLY A 23 11.74 -4.88 -7.64
C GLY A 23 10.49 -5.73 -7.92
N LEU A 24 9.42 -5.59 -7.12
CA LEU A 24 8.22 -6.41 -7.24
C LEU A 24 7.25 -5.83 -8.28
N THR A 25 6.65 -6.68 -9.09
CA THR A 25 5.49 -6.26 -9.90
C THR A 25 4.25 -6.10 -9.03
N VAL A 26 3.23 -5.40 -9.54
CA VAL A 26 1.91 -5.33 -8.89
C VAL A 26 1.32 -6.73 -8.73
N GLN A 27 1.56 -7.64 -9.67
CA GLN A 27 1.06 -9.00 -9.58
C GLN A 27 1.75 -9.80 -8.47
N GLU A 28 3.08 -9.70 -8.34
CA GLU A 28 3.79 -10.38 -7.24
C GLU A 28 3.39 -9.84 -5.87
N LEU A 29 3.26 -8.52 -5.70
CA LEU A 29 2.82 -7.99 -4.42
C LEU A 29 1.37 -8.40 -4.12
N ALA A 30 0.49 -8.39 -5.12
CA ALA A 30 -0.90 -8.83 -4.96
C ALA A 30 -0.97 -10.29 -4.51
N TYR A 31 -0.16 -11.16 -5.13
CA TYR A 31 -0.03 -12.57 -4.76
C TYR A 31 0.49 -12.74 -3.32
N ARG A 32 1.53 -12.01 -2.92
CA ARG A 32 2.06 -12.07 -1.54
C ARG A 32 1.07 -11.57 -0.49
N CYS A 33 0.20 -10.65 -0.88
CA CYS A 33 -0.83 -10.08 -0.03
C CYS A 33 -2.15 -10.87 -0.06
N ASP A 34 -2.26 -11.92 -0.87
CA ASP A 34 -3.52 -12.65 -1.09
C ASP A 34 -4.69 -11.70 -1.46
N ILE A 35 -4.43 -10.77 -2.38
CA ILE A 35 -5.42 -9.82 -2.91
C ILE A 35 -5.41 -9.84 -4.42
N GLU A 36 -6.53 -9.44 -5.03
CA GLU A 36 -6.57 -9.29 -6.47
C GLU A 36 -5.63 -8.20 -6.97
N ARG A 37 -4.95 -8.46 -8.09
CA ARG A 37 -4.08 -7.50 -8.78
C ARG A 37 -4.81 -6.17 -9.04
N SER A 38 -6.06 -6.23 -9.49
CA SER A 38 -6.90 -5.05 -9.74
C SER A 38 -7.11 -4.24 -8.47
N ASN A 39 -7.35 -4.91 -7.34
CA ASN A 39 -7.53 -4.25 -6.05
C ASN A 39 -6.24 -3.57 -5.59
N LEU A 40 -5.10 -4.25 -5.67
CA LEU A 40 -3.80 -3.64 -5.37
C LEU A 40 -3.47 -2.46 -6.28
N SER A 41 -3.80 -2.56 -7.57
CA SER A 41 -3.60 -1.44 -8.50
C SER A 41 -4.45 -0.22 -8.15
N ARG A 42 -5.70 -0.41 -7.68
CA ARG A 42 -6.53 0.72 -7.20
C ARG A 42 -6.01 1.30 -5.89
N ILE A 43 -5.51 0.45 -5.00
CA ILE A 43 -4.83 0.85 -3.77
C ILE A 43 -3.66 1.76 -4.11
N GLU A 44 -2.73 1.34 -4.98
CA GLU A 44 -1.57 2.18 -5.37
C GLU A 44 -1.94 3.45 -6.14
N ALA A 45 -3.13 3.49 -6.74
CA ALA A 45 -3.67 4.69 -7.39
C ALA A 45 -4.36 5.65 -6.41
N GLY A 46 -4.46 5.30 -5.12
CA GLY A 46 -5.18 6.08 -4.10
C GLY A 46 -6.70 6.14 -4.34
N ARG A 47 -7.25 5.21 -5.13
CA ARG A 47 -8.67 5.14 -5.49
C ARG A 47 -9.43 4.09 -4.66
N SER A 48 -8.90 3.70 -3.51
CA SER A 48 -9.51 2.70 -2.64
C SER A 48 -9.26 3.02 -1.18
N ASN A 49 -10.27 2.71 -0.37
CA ASN A 49 -10.18 2.83 1.07
C ASN A 49 -9.31 1.69 1.60
N LEU A 50 -8.11 2.01 2.12
CA LEU A 50 -7.29 1.01 2.80
C LEU A 50 -7.85 0.76 4.20
N THR A 51 -8.09 -0.52 4.49
CA THR A 51 -8.35 -0.93 5.87
C THR A 51 -7.03 -1.20 6.59
N LEU A 52 -7.01 -1.07 7.92
CA LEU A 52 -5.85 -1.44 8.73
C LEU A 52 -5.40 -2.88 8.48
N LYS A 53 -6.36 -3.80 8.26
CA LYS A 53 -6.07 -5.20 7.90
C LYS A 53 -5.25 -5.29 6.62
N THR A 54 -5.68 -4.60 5.55
CA THR A 54 -4.95 -4.56 4.27
C THR A 54 -3.56 -3.94 4.43
N MET A 55 -3.44 -2.87 5.22
CA MET A 55 -2.14 -2.26 5.50
C MET A 55 -1.19 -3.24 6.19
N CYS A 56 -1.65 -3.96 7.22
CA CYS A 56 -0.83 -4.98 7.89
C CYS A 56 -0.39 -6.10 6.95
N ILE A 57 -1.29 -6.57 6.07
CA ILE A 57 -0.96 -7.59 5.07
C ILE A 57 0.13 -7.08 4.12
N ILE A 58 -0.01 -5.85 3.60
CA ILE A 58 0.98 -5.23 2.71
C ILE A 58 2.32 -5.03 3.42
N CYS A 59 2.31 -4.57 4.67
CA CYS A 59 3.52 -4.44 5.49
C CYS A 59 4.23 -5.78 5.66
N ASN A 60 3.48 -6.85 5.94
CA ASN A 60 4.05 -8.20 6.06
C ASN A 60 4.63 -8.69 4.73
N ALA A 61 3.92 -8.48 3.61
CA ALA A 61 4.37 -8.87 2.28
C ALA A 61 5.63 -8.12 1.82
N LEU A 62 5.75 -6.85 2.23
CA LEU A 62 6.92 -5.99 2.00
C LEU A 62 7.99 -6.14 3.09
N LYS A 63 7.76 -6.93 4.15
CA LYS A 63 8.67 -7.09 5.30
C LYS A 63 9.08 -5.76 5.96
N ILE A 64 8.14 -4.83 6.10
CA ILE A 64 8.33 -3.53 6.75
C ILE A 64 7.40 -3.39 7.95
N LYS A 65 7.65 -2.38 8.81
CA LYS A 65 6.73 -2.05 9.90
C LYS A 65 5.70 -1.04 9.41
N LEU A 66 4.54 -1.02 10.07
CA LEU A 66 3.46 -0.07 9.75
C LEU A 66 3.92 1.40 9.86
N LYS A 67 4.83 1.69 10.80
CA LYS A 67 5.45 3.01 10.96
C LYS A 67 6.27 3.48 9.74
N ASP A 68 6.79 2.55 8.94
CA ASP A 68 7.57 2.89 7.74
C ASP A 68 6.65 3.24 6.56
N LEU A 69 5.38 2.83 6.67
CA LEU A 69 4.30 3.10 5.72
C LEU A 69 3.58 4.41 6.02
N ILE A 70 3.41 4.73 7.31
CA ILE A 70 2.69 5.92 7.79
C ILE A 70 3.71 6.99 8.18
N ASP A 71 3.86 8.01 7.34
CA ASP A 71 4.61 9.21 7.68
C ASP A 71 3.63 10.30 8.15
N VAL A 72 3.40 10.32 9.45
CA VAL A 72 2.65 11.39 10.16
C VAL A 72 3.67 12.36 10.76
N SER A 73 4.25 13.19 9.89
CA SER A 73 5.06 14.35 10.27
C SER A 73 4.28 15.63 10.02
#